data_AF-A0A660QXT2-F1
#
_entry.id   AF-A0A660QXT2-F1
#
_cell.length_a   1.000
_cell.length_b   1.000
_cell.length_c   1.000
_cell.angle_alpha   90.00
_cell.angle_beta   90.00
_cell.angle_gamma   90.00
#
_symmetry.space_group_name_H-M   'P 1'
#
loop_
_entity.id
_entity.type
_entity.pdbx_description
1 polymer ?
#
loop_
_entity_poly.entity_id
_entity_poly.type
_entity_poly.pdbx_seq_one_letter_code
_entity_poly.pdbx_strand_id
1 'polypeptide(L)' 'MRKIAEIISYLALILVVAAPALFYSEKITLQANKQLMLVATIVWFASALLWIGREKEEG' A
#
# COMPACT_ATOMS: atom_id res chain seq x y z
N MET A 1 4.26 12.24 12.02
CA MET A 1 4.94 11.08 11.41
C MET A 1 4.05 9.83 11.38
N ARG A 2 3.42 9.43 12.49
CA ARG A 2 2.52 8.26 12.54
C ARG A 2 1.31 8.33 11.59
N LYS A 3 0.56 9.44 11.61
CA LYS A 3 -0.58 9.65 10.70
C LYS A 3 -0.19 9.63 9.21
N ILE A 4 1.01 10.09 8.87
CA ILE A 4 1.51 10.08 7.49
C ILE A 4 1.79 8.64 7.05
N ALA A 5 2.47 7.84 7.89
CA ALA A 5 2.70 6.42 7.61
C ALA A 5 1.40 5.63 7.52
N GLU A 6 0.40 5.95 8.34
CA GLU A 6 -0.94 5.36 8.29
C GLU A 6 -1.66 5.69 6.97
N ILE A 7 -1.67 6.95 6.54
CA ILE A 7 -2.25 7.36 5.24
C ILE A 7 -1.55 6.65 4.09
N ILE A 8 -0.21 6.62 4.10
CA ILE A 8 0.57 5.93 3.06
C ILE A 8 0.24 4.44 3.03
N SER A 9 0.09 3.81 4.20
CA SER A 9 -0.28 2.40 4.31
C SER A 9 -1.66 2.14 3.68
N TYR A 10 -2.67 2.95 3.99
CA TYR A 10 -3.99 2.80 3.37
C TYR A 10 -3.96 3.04 1.85
N LEU A 11 -3.23 4.04 1.38
CA LEU A 11 -3.08 4.28 -0.07
C LEU A 11 -2.39 3.10 -0.77
N ALA A 12 -1.37 2.51 -0.15
CA ALA A 12 -0.69 1.34 -0.69
C ALA A 12 -1.61 0.12 -0.73
N LEU A 13 -2.44 -0.10 0.31
CA LEU A 13 -3.49 -1.12 0.34
C LEU A 13 -4.50 -0.95 -0.80
N ILE A 14 -4.97 0.29 -1.03
CA ILE A 14 -5.86 0.61 -2.15
C ILE A 14 -5.17 0.25 -3.47
N LEU A 15 -3.90 0.60 -3.63
CA LEU A 15 -3.15 0.31 -4.85
C LEU A 15 -2.96 -1.20 -5.10
N VAL A 16 -2.76 -2.00 -4.04
CA VAL A 16 -2.69 -3.48 -4.14
C VAL A 16 -3.98 -4.07 -4.71
N VAL A 17 -5.15 -3.49 -4.37
CA VAL A 17 -6.45 -3.93 -4.89
C VAL A 17 -6.77 -3.32 -6.25
N ALA A 18 -6.41 -2.04 -6.46
CA ALA A 18 -6.70 -1.30 -7.67
C ALA A 18 -5.86 -1.79 -8.87
N ALA A 19 -4.60 -2.20 -8.66
CA ALA A 19 -3.74 -2.66 -9.76
C ALA A 19 -4.33 -3.90 -10.49
N PRO A 20 -4.76 -4.97 -9.81
CA PRO A 20 -5.50 -6.07 -10.44
C PRO A 20 -6.77 -5.61 -11.15
N ALA A 21 -7.56 -4.71 -10.55
CA ALA A 21 -8.79 -4.20 -11.16
C ALA A 21 -8.51 -3.44 -12.48
N LEU A 22 -7.44 -2.64 -12.50
CA LEU A 22 -6.98 -1.95 -13.71
C LEU A 22 -6.46 -2.93 -14.77
N PHE A 23 -5.77 -3.99 -14.35
CA PHE A 23 -5.32 -5.04 -15.26
C PHE A 23 -6.49 -5.79 -15.91
N TYR A 24 -7.48 -6.21 -15.11
CA TYR A 24 -8.70 -6.86 -15.63
C TYR A 24 -9.55 -5.94 -16.50
N SER A 25 -9.47 -4.63 -16.29
CA SER A 25 -10.12 -3.63 -17.14
C SER A 25 -9.30 -3.29 -18.40
N GLU A 26 -8.23 -4.04 -18.68
CA GLU A 26 -7.30 -3.85 -19.81
C GLU A 26 -6.65 -2.45 -19.84
N LYS A 27 -6.61 -1.74 -18.70
CA LYS A 27 -6.04 -0.38 -18.60
C LYS A 27 -4.52 -0.39 -18.41
N ILE A 28 -3.96 -1.49 -17.93
CA ILE A 28 -2.52 -1.67 -17.71
C ILE A 28 -2.07 -3.05 -18.19
N THR A 29 -0.78 -3.19 -18.51
CA THR A 29 -0.20 -4.47 -18.92
C THR A 29 0.07 -5.38 -17.72
N LEU A 30 0.27 -6.69 -17.97
CA LEU A 30 0.64 -7.65 -16.93
C LEU A 30 1.96 -7.28 -16.22
N GLN A 31 2.92 -6.75 -16.98
CA GLN A 31 4.19 -6.29 -16.42
C GLN A 31 3.99 -5.11 -15.48
N ALA A 32 3.19 -4.12 -15.87
CA ALA A 32 2.86 -2.96 -15.04
C ALA A 32 2.09 -3.39 -13.78
N ASN A 33 1.13 -4.32 -13.90
CA ASN A 33 0.41 -4.87 -12.75
C ASN A 33 1.36 -5.50 -11.72
N LYS A 34 2.28 -6.37 -12.17
CA LYS A 34 3.28 -7.02 -11.31
C LYS A 34 4.15 -6.00 -10.58
N GLN A 35 4.63 -4.99 -11.30
CA GLN A 35 5.46 -3.93 -10.70
C GLN A 35 4.69 -3.09 -9.70
N LEU A 36 3.47 -2.65 -10.03
CA LEU A 36 2.62 -1.87 -9.14
C LEU A 36 2.28 -2.64 -7.86
N MET A 37 1.88 -3.92 -7.99
CA MET A 37 1.59 -4.77 -6.83
C MET A 37 2.83 -4.97 -5.94
N LEU A 38 4.00 -5.21 -6.54
CA LEU A 38 5.25 -5.38 -5.78
C LEU A 38 5.62 -4.11 -5.02
N VAL A 39 5.62 -2.96 -5.69
CA VAL A 39 5.93 -1.67 -5.05
C VAL A 39 4.89 -1.34 -3.98
N ALA A 40 3.61 -1.51 -4.27
CA ALA A 40 2.53 -1.25 -3.31
C ALA A 40 2.65 -2.14 -2.07
N THR A 41 2.99 -3.42 -2.25
CA THR A 41 3.20 -4.36 -1.13
C THR A 41 4.39 -3.95 -0.27
N ILE A 42 5.54 -3.61 -0.89
CA ILE A 42 6.73 -3.15 -0.15
C ILE A 42 6.42 -1.87 0.63
N VAL A 43 5.77 -0.89 -0.01
CA VAL A 43 5.41 0.39 0.62
C VAL A 43 4.40 0.16 1.75
N TRP A 44 3.40 -0.70 1.55
CA TRP A 44 2.43 -1.04 2.58
C TRP A 44 3.11 -1.69 3.79
N PHE A 45 3.95 -2.71 3.58
CA PHE A 45 4.66 -3.37 4.67
C PHE A 45 5.60 -2.41 5.41
N ALA A 46 6.42 -1.65 4.67
CA ALA A 46 7.36 -0.71 5.28
C ALA A 46 6.63 0.39 6.08
N SER A 47 5.51 0.90 5.56
CA SER A 47 4.69 1.87 6.27
C SER A 47 3.98 1.24 7.47
N ALA A 48 3.41 0.04 7.35
CA ALA A 48 2.72 -0.68 8.43
C ALA A 48 3.62 -0.88 9.66
N LEU A 49 4.89 -1.26 9.46
CA LEU A 49 5.87 -1.38 10.55
C LEU A 49 6.06 -0.08 11.37
N LEU A 50 5.80 1.07 10.76
CA LEU A 50 5.94 2.37 11.42
C LEU A 50 4.72 2.77 12.26
N TRP A 51 3.60 2.05 12.22
CA TRP A 51 2.42 2.45 13.00
C TRP A 51 1.63 1.31 13.60
N ILE A 52 1.64 0.11 13.02
CA ILE A 52 0.97 -1.08 13.56
C ILE A 52 1.75 -1.61 14.76
N GLY A 53 1.07 -1.82 15.90
CA GLY A 53 1.70 -2.33 17.13
C GLY A 53 2.40 -1.29 18.01
N ARG A 54 2.50 -0.02 17.59
CA ARG A 54 2.84 1.07 18.51
C ARG A 54 1.56 1.57 19.17
N GLU A 55 1.21 0.96 20.29
CA GLU A 55 0.20 1.48 21.22
C GLU A 55 0.42 3.00 21.37
N LYS A 56 -0.66 3.77 21.40
CA LYS A 56 -0.56 5.17 21.79
C LYS A 56 0.11 5.16 23.17
N GLU A 57 1.35 5.63 23.27
CA GLU A 57 1.75 6.28 24.52
C GLU A 57 0.80 7.48 24.62
N GLU A 58 -0.30 7.27 25.34
CA GLU A 58 -1.10 8.34 25.90
C GLU A 58 -0.21 9.03 26.94
N GLY A 59 0.49 10.07 26.47
CA GLY A 59 1.10 11.09 27.31
C GLY A 59 0.16 12.27 27.44
#